data_AF-A0A803P4K6-F1
#
_entry.id   AF-A0A803P4K6-F1
#
_cell.length_a   1.000
_cell.length_b   1.000
_cell.length_c   1.000
_cell.angle_alpha   90.00
_cell.angle_beta   90.00
_cell.angle_gamma   90.00
#
_symmetry.space_group_name_H-M   'P 1'
#
loop_
_entity.id
_entity.type
_entity.pdbx_description
1 polymer ?
#
loop_
_entity_poly.entity_id
_entity_poly.type
_entity_poly.pdbx_seq_one_letter_code
_entity_poly.pdbx_strand_id
1 'polypeptide(L)'
;MHEDMENASQIINFLHPMFGKQSNHTRHDATCSYMNYKIEKDAPVLSLVLHMIELMHEVETHGAIIEEWTQVTMILKLLSPCFKAFTTNYVMNKLEFNMTPLLNELPVFENLNKHKSKEGELNIIEAKSNSSTSSDKKKEVEQ
;
A
#
# COMPACT_ATOMS: atom_id res chain seq x y z
N MET A 1 -2.59 62.17 -14.40
CA MET A 1 -2.32 61.02 -13.52
C MET A 1 -3.51 60.07 -13.64
N HIS A 2 -3.26 58.76 -13.50
CA HIS A 2 -4.08 57.62 -13.89
C HIS A 2 -4.09 57.31 -15.39
N GLU A 3 -3.01 56.66 -15.84
CA GLU A 3 -3.06 55.75 -16.98
C GLU A 3 -3.62 54.44 -16.40
N ASP A 4 -4.90 54.18 -16.70
CA ASP A 4 -5.59 53.02 -16.19
C ASP A 4 -4.88 51.74 -16.65
N MET A 5 -4.74 50.82 -15.69
CA MET A 5 -4.16 49.50 -15.87
C MET A 5 -5.13 48.62 -16.70
N GLU A 6 -5.31 48.94 -17.99
CA GLU A 6 -6.24 48.28 -18.92
C GLU A 6 -5.56 47.26 -19.83
N ASN A 7 -4.64 46.45 -19.28
CA ASN A 7 -4.19 45.25 -19.99
C ASN A 7 -4.43 44.04 -19.11
N ALA A 8 -5.24 43.10 -19.62
CA ALA A 8 -5.50 41.81 -18.97
C ALA A 8 -4.21 41.10 -18.54
N SER A 9 -3.12 41.25 -19.29
CA SER A 9 -1.79 40.72 -18.93
C SER A 9 -1.22 41.36 -17.66
N GLN A 10 -1.38 42.68 -17.45
CA GLN A 10 -0.91 43.35 -16.23
C GLN A 10 -1.73 42.92 -15.02
N ILE A 11 -3.04 42.76 -15.19
CA ILE A 11 -3.94 42.22 -14.16
C ILE A 11 -3.53 40.78 -13.81
N ILE A 12 -3.31 39.91 -14.80
CA ILE A 12 -2.87 38.52 -14.58
C ILE A 12 -1.50 38.48 -13.87
N ASN A 13 -0.53 39.29 -14.30
CA ASN A 13 0.80 39.34 -13.69
C ASN A 13 0.77 39.90 -12.25
N PHE A 14 -0.16 40.81 -11.93
CA PHE A 14 -0.36 41.32 -10.57
C PHE A 14 -1.03 40.28 -9.66
N LEU A 15 -1.99 39.53 -10.18
CA LEU A 15 -2.73 38.51 -9.43
C LEU A 15 -1.94 37.19 -9.29
N HIS A 16 -1.07 36.83 -10.25
CA HIS A 16 -0.34 35.57 -10.26
C HIS A 16 0.50 35.31 -8.98
N PRO A 17 1.23 36.28 -8.41
CA PRO A 17 1.93 36.08 -7.14
C PRO A 17 1.00 35.93 -5.92
N MET A 18 -0.24 36.42 -5.99
CA MET A 18 -1.21 36.34 -4.89
C MET A 18 -2.01 35.03 -4.94
N PHE A 19 -2.43 34.61 -6.13
CA PHE A 19 -3.29 33.43 -6.32
C PHE A 19 -2.50 32.19 -6.78
N GLY A 20 -1.35 32.35 -7.43
CA GLY A 20 -0.47 31.24 -7.85
C GLY A 20 0.40 30.67 -6.72
N LYS A 21 0.56 31.37 -5.58
CA LYS A 21 1.22 30.81 -4.39
C LYS A 21 0.34 29.78 -3.67
N GLN A 22 -0.97 29.96 -3.73
CA GLN A 22 -1.93 29.04 -3.14
C GLN A 22 -1.86 27.67 -3.83
N SER A 23 -1.74 27.63 -5.16
CA SER A 23 -1.51 26.38 -5.90
C SER A 23 -0.17 25.71 -5.55
N ASN A 24 0.89 26.49 -5.29
CA ASN A 24 2.18 25.93 -4.87
C ASN A 24 2.14 25.36 -3.45
N HIS A 25 1.44 26.02 -2.52
CA HIS A 25 1.27 25.52 -1.16
C HIS A 25 0.42 24.25 -1.14
N THR A 26 -0.71 24.23 -1.87
CA THR A 26 -1.55 23.04 -1.96
C THR A 26 -0.83 21.88 -2.66
N ARG A 27 -0.05 22.16 -3.72
CA ARG A 27 0.82 21.13 -4.34
C ARG A 27 1.84 20.58 -3.34
N HIS A 28 2.49 21.45 -2.57
CA HIS A 28 3.43 21.04 -1.54
C HIS A 28 2.77 20.15 -0.49
N ASP A 29 1.60 20.55 0.01
CA ASP A 29 0.88 19.82 1.07
C ASP A 29 0.34 18.46 0.58
N ALA A 30 -0.18 18.40 -0.66
CA ALA A 30 -0.55 17.16 -1.31
C ALA A 30 0.67 16.23 -1.46
N THR A 31 1.81 16.77 -1.91
CA THR A 31 3.06 16.02 -2.06
C THR A 31 3.55 15.50 -0.72
N CYS A 32 3.48 16.30 0.33
CA CYS A 32 3.81 15.88 1.69
C CYS A 32 2.88 14.79 2.20
N SER A 33 1.58 14.89 1.94
CA SER A 33 0.59 13.87 2.32
C SER A 33 0.89 12.54 1.64
N TYR A 34 1.18 12.56 0.34
CA TYR A 34 1.59 11.38 -0.44
C TYR A 34 2.90 10.76 0.08
N MET A 35 3.96 11.54 0.22
CA MET A 35 5.29 11.04 0.57
C MET A 35 5.40 10.54 2.02
N ASN A 36 4.60 11.11 2.92
CA ASN A 36 4.63 10.79 4.35
C ASN A 36 3.48 9.87 4.79
N TYR A 37 2.69 9.36 3.84
CA TYR A 37 1.61 8.45 4.15
C TYR A 37 2.12 7.22 4.91
N LYS A 38 1.37 6.81 5.94
CA LYS A 38 1.64 5.62 6.73
C LYS A 38 0.39 4.79 6.76
N ILE A 39 0.54 3.52 6.39
CA ILE A 39 -0.55 2.56 6.49
C ILE A 39 -0.90 2.31 7.97
N GLU A 40 -2.19 2.21 8.27
CA GLU A 40 -2.63 1.72 9.58
C GLU A 40 -2.23 0.26 9.77
N LYS A 41 -1.96 -0.10 11.02
CA LYS A 41 -1.61 -1.48 11.36
C LYS A 41 -2.81 -2.38 11.05
N ASP A 42 -2.56 -3.45 10.30
CA ASP A 42 -3.55 -4.46 9.91
C ASP A 42 -4.62 -3.99 8.90
N ALA A 43 -4.43 -2.84 8.25
CA ALA A 43 -5.31 -2.41 7.16
C ALA A 43 -5.26 -3.38 5.96
N PRO A 44 -6.39 -3.66 5.30
CA PRO A 44 -6.41 -4.47 4.08
C PRO A 44 -5.57 -3.84 2.96
N VAL A 45 -4.82 -4.65 2.22
CA VAL A 45 -3.93 -4.15 1.15
C VAL A 45 -4.69 -3.41 0.05
N LEU A 46 -5.95 -3.78 -0.23
CA LEU A 46 -6.77 -3.05 -1.20
C LEU A 46 -7.02 -1.60 -0.76
N SER A 47 -7.25 -1.39 0.54
CA SER A 47 -7.46 -0.06 1.11
C SER A 47 -6.20 0.81 0.97
N LEU A 48 -5.02 0.23 1.19
CA LEU A 48 -3.73 0.90 0.95
C LEU A 48 -3.64 1.38 -0.50
N VAL A 49 -3.84 0.49 -1.48
CA VAL A 49 -3.63 0.82 -2.89
C VAL A 49 -4.62 1.88 -3.36
N LEU A 50 -5.89 1.77 -2.96
CA LEU A 50 -6.92 2.76 -3.31
C LEU A 50 -6.62 4.14 -2.72
N HIS A 51 -6.20 4.21 -1.46
CA HIS A 51 -5.88 5.49 -0.85
C HIS A 51 -4.60 6.11 -1.44
N MET A 52 -3.62 5.29 -1.82
CA MET A 52 -2.45 5.77 -2.55
C MET A 52 -2.82 6.33 -3.92
N ILE A 53 -3.78 5.72 -4.63
CA ILE A 53 -4.31 6.26 -5.91
C ILE A 53 -4.96 7.63 -5.69
N GLU A 54 -5.76 7.77 -4.64
CA GLU A 54 -6.38 9.04 -4.27
C GLU A 54 -5.33 10.13 -4.01
N LEU A 55 -4.30 9.83 -3.20
CA LEU A 55 -3.21 10.76 -2.91
C LEU A 55 -2.39 11.12 -4.17
N MET A 56 -2.13 10.16 -5.05
CA MET A 56 -1.43 10.42 -6.32
C MET A 56 -2.26 11.32 -7.23
N HIS A 57 -3.56 11.06 -7.35
CA HIS A 57 -4.47 11.89 -8.11
C HIS A 57 -4.49 13.32 -7.56
N GLU A 58 -4.56 13.49 -6.24
CA GLU A 58 -4.51 14.82 -5.61
C GLU A 58 -3.19 15.55 -5.91
N VAL A 59 -2.05 14.85 -5.89
CA VAL A 59 -0.76 15.46 -6.23
C VAL A 59 -0.71 15.88 -7.71
N GLU A 60 -1.21 15.04 -8.61
CA GLU A 60 -1.24 15.27 -10.05
C GLU A 60 -2.20 16.41 -10.46
N THR A 61 -3.37 16.52 -9.82
CA THR A 61 -4.32 17.63 -10.06
C THR A 61 -3.74 18.97 -9.64
N HIS A 62 -2.80 18.98 -8.69
CA HIS A 62 -2.04 20.17 -8.30
C HIS A 62 -0.81 20.43 -9.19
N GLY A 63 -0.65 19.69 -10.29
CA GLY A 63 0.34 19.93 -11.33
C GLY A 63 1.73 19.33 -11.05
N ALA A 64 1.85 18.41 -10.09
CA ALA A 64 3.03 17.56 -9.99
C ALA A 64 2.91 16.37 -10.95
N ILE A 65 4.05 15.78 -11.32
CA ILE A 65 4.12 14.60 -12.18
C ILE A 65 4.79 13.50 -11.35
N ILE A 66 4.09 12.37 -11.19
CA ILE A 66 4.64 11.20 -10.53
C ILE A 66 4.84 10.12 -11.59
N GLU A 67 6.09 9.79 -11.89
CA GLU A 67 6.40 8.71 -12.83
C GLU A 67 5.81 7.39 -12.33
N GLU A 68 5.24 6.59 -13.23
CA GLU A 68 4.62 5.28 -12.93
C GLU A 68 5.52 4.38 -12.09
N TRP A 69 6.83 4.34 -12.39
CA TRP A 69 7.81 3.60 -11.61
C TRP A 69 7.86 4.06 -10.14
N THR A 70 7.76 5.36 -9.90
CA THR A 70 7.71 5.96 -8.56
C THR A 70 6.40 5.60 -7.85
N GLN A 71 5.26 5.64 -8.58
CA GLN A 71 3.95 5.25 -8.05
C GLN A 71 3.96 3.81 -7.50
N VAL A 72 4.44 2.88 -8.33
CA VAL A 72 4.56 1.45 -8.00
C VAL A 72 5.53 1.22 -6.85
N THR A 73 6.71 1.85 -6.90
CA THR A 73 7.74 1.70 -5.86
C THR A 73 7.25 2.18 -4.50
N MET A 74 6.48 3.27 -4.45
CA MET A 74 5.93 3.76 -3.19
C MET A 74 4.94 2.79 -2.55
N ILE A 75 4.06 2.17 -3.34
CA ILE A 75 3.14 1.15 -2.84
C ILE A 75 3.92 -0.04 -2.30
N LEU A 76 4.89 -0.57 -3.06
CA LEU A 76 5.70 -1.71 -2.64
C LEU A 76 6.47 -1.45 -1.34
N LYS A 77 6.90 -0.20 -1.11
CA LYS A 77 7.59 0.24 0.11
C LYS A 77 6.67 0.28 1.33
N LEU A 78 5.38 0.59 1.13
CA LEU A 78 4.38 0.69 2.20
C LEU A 78 3.75 -0.65 2.58
N LEU A 79 3.97 -1.71 1.77
CA LEU A 79 3.46 -3.03 2.08
C LEU A 79 4.03 -3.57 3.40
N SER A 80 3.16 -4.17 4.20
CA SER A 80 3.53 -4.85 5.44
C SER A 80 4.52 -6.00 5.18
N PRO A 81 5.34 -6.40 6.18
CA PRO A 81 6.31 -7.49 6.04
C PRO A 81 5.75 -8.81 5.51
N CYS A 82 4.46 -9.08 5.71
CA CYS A 82 3.74 -10.25 5.16
C CYS A 82 3.81 -10.35 3.63
N PHE A 83 4.06 -9.25 2.93
CA PHE A 83 4.17 -9.17 1.47
C PHE A 83 5.60 -9.34 0.95
N LYS A 84 6.59 -9.62 1.81
CA LYS A 84 8.01 -9.73 1.40
C LYS A 84 8.23 -10.69 0.22
N ALA A 85 7.51 -11.81 0.19
CA ALA A 85 7.61 -12.77 -0.92
C ALA A 85 7.09 -12.18 -2.24
N PHE A 86 6.00 -11.40 -2.19
CA PHE A 86 5.46 -10.68 -3.34
C PHE A 86 6.48 -9.65 -3.86
N THR A 87 7.00 -8.79 -2.98
CA THR A 87 7.98 -7.76 -3.37
C THR A 87 9.27 -8.37 -3.92
N THR A 88 9.74 -9.48 -3.34
CA THR A 88 10.91 -10.21 -3.85
C THR A 88 10.66 -10.76 -5.25
N ASN A 89 9.49 -11.38 -5.47
CA ASN A 89 9.10 -11.89 -6.77
C ASN A 89 9.04 -10.78 -7.83
N TYR A 90 8.43 -9.64 -7.49
CA TYR A 90 8.35 -8.47 -8.34
C TYR A 90 9.73 -8.01 -8.83
N VAL A 91 10.67 -7.79 -7.89
CA VAL A 91 12.02 -7.31 -8.20
C VAL A 91 12.85 -8.36 -8.95
N MET A 92 12.87 -9.60 -8.45
CA MET A 92 13.75 -10.64 -8.98
C MET A 92 13.33 -11.09 -10.38
N ASN A 93 12.03 -11.16 -10.65
CA ASN A 93 11.51 -11.55 -11.96
C ASN A 93 11.29 -10.36 -12.89
N LYS A 94 11.72 -9.15 -12.50
CA LYS A 94 11.61 -7.92 -13.29
C LYS A 94 10.20 -7.72 -13.83
N LEU A 95 9.20 -7.90 -12.97
CA LEU A 95 7.81 -7.69 -13.37
C LEU A 95 7.60 -6.20 -13.66
N GLU A 96 6.94 -5.89 -14.76
CA GLU A 96 6.58 -4.53 -15.17
C GLU A 96 5.12 -4.29 -14.81
N PHE A 97 4.83 -4.23 -13.51
CA PHE A 97 3.47 -3.90 -13.07
C PHE A 97 3.28 -2.39 -13.08
N ASN A 98 2.11 -1.99 -13.54
CA ASN A 98 1.53 -0.69 -13.23
C ASN A 98 0.44 -0.83 -12.15
N MET A 99 -0.33 0.23 -11.96
CA MET A 99 -1.37 0.28 -10.93
C MET A 99 -2.45 -0.80 -11.10
N THR A 100 -2.81 -1.15 -12.34
CA THR A 100 -3.89 -2.11 -12.61
C THR A 100 -3.53 -3.55 -12.19
N PRO A 101 -2.38 -4.13 -12.57
CA PRO A 101 -1.93 -5.41 -12.03
C PRO A 101 -1.79 -5.40 -10.52
N LEU A 102 -1.26 -4.33 -9.91
CA LEU A 102 -1.13 -4.25 -8.45
C LEU A 102 -2.47 -4.34 -7.71
N LEU A 103 -3.50 -3.65 -8.21
CA LEU A 103 -4.85 -3.70 -7.66
C LEU A 103 -5.45 -5.11 -7.70
N ASN A 104 -5.09 -5.93 -8.69
CA ASN A 104 -5.61 -7.28 -8.84
C ASN A 104 -4.79 -8.32 -8.06
N GLU A 105 -3.46 -8.23 -8.14
CA GLU A 105 -2.56 -9.26 -7.61
C GLU A 105 -2.36 -9.15 -6.09
N LEU A 106 -2.31 -7.94 -5.54
CA LEU A 106 -2.07 -7.76 -4.10
C LEU A 106 -3.18 -8.36 -3.22
N PRO A 107 -4.48 -8.14 -3.49
CA PRO A 107 -5.55 -8.76 -2.70
C PRO A 107 -5.59 -10.29 -2.85
N VAL A 108 -5.29 -10.82 -4.04
CA VAL A 108 -5.19 -12.27 -4.28
C VAL A 108 -4.07 -12.86 -3.42
N PHE A 109 -2.90 -12.22 -3.42
CA PHE A 109 -1.78 -12.62 -2.58
C PHE A 109 -2.14 -12.57 -1.08
N GLU A 110 -2.79 -11.50 -0.63
CA GLU A 110 -3.22 -11.34 0.76
C GLU A 110 -4.13 -12.49 1.20
N ASN A 111 -5.13 -12.84 0.38
CA ASN A 111 -6.07 -13.91 0.67
C ASN A 111 -5.38 -15.28 0.68
N LEU A 112 -4.51 -15.57 -0.30
CA LEU A 112 -3.73 -16.80 -0.34
C LEU A 112 -2.88 -16.98 0.92
N ASN A 113 -2.28 -15.90 1.41
CA ASN A 113 -1.45 -15.96 2.62
C ASN A 113 -2.27 -16.19 3.89
N LYS A 114 -3.47 -15.61 3.97
CA LYS A 114 -4.44 -15.88 5.07
C LYS A 114 -4.88 -17.36 5.08
N HIS A 115 -5.08 -17.97 3.91
CA HIS A 115 -5.46 -19.38 3.83
C HIS A 115 -4.32 -20.32 4.23
N LYS A 116 -3.08 -20.05 3.81
CA LYS A 116 -1.91 -20.85 4.20
C LYS A 116 -1.68 -20.89 5.71
N SER A 117 -1.87 -19.77 6.41
CA SER A 117 -1.77 -19.77 7.88
C SER A 117 -2.81 -20.67 8.55
N LYS A 118 -4.05 -20.70 8.03
CA LYS A 118 -5.14 -21.52 8.59
C LYS A 118 -4.94 -23.02 8.34
N GLU A 119 -4.41 -23.39 7.18
CA GLU A 119 -4.17 -24.79 6.81
C GLU A 119 -2.94 -25.38 7.54
N GLY A 120 -1.93 -24.54 7.80
CA GLY A 120 -0.80 -24.91 8.65
C GLY A 120 -1.19 -25.19 10.11
N GLU A 121 -2.16 -24.46 10.66
CA GLU A 121 -2.67 -24.68 12.02
C GLU A 121 -3.46 -26.00 12.15
N LEU A 122 -4.29 -26.34 11.16
CA LEU A 122 -5.07 -27.58 11.14
C LEU A 122 -4.17 -28.82 11.11
N ASN A 123 -3.12 -28.81 10.28
CA ASN A 123 -2.18 -29.93 10.16
C ASN A 123 -1.37 -30.17 11.45
N ILE A 124 -1.08 -29.12 12.24
CA ILE A 124 -0.39 -29.26 13.53
C ILE A 124 -1.30 -29.90 14.59
N ILE A 125 -2.59 -29.59 14.60
CA ILE A 125 -3.55 -30.18 15.54
C ILE A 125 -3.76 -31.67 15.23
N GLU A 126 -3.89 -32.02 13.94
CA GLU A 126 -4.05 -33.41 13.52
C GLU A 126 -2.81 -34.24 13.88
N ALA A 127 -1.59 -33.72 13.62
CA ALA A 127 -0.33 -34.39 13.97
C ALA A 127 -0.05 -34.52 15.48
N LYS A 128 -0.77 -33.77 16.32
CA LYS A 128 -0.66 -33.86 17.79
C LYS A 128 -1.68 -34.82 18.40
N SER A 129 -2.72 -35.18 17.65
CA SER A 129 -3.80 -36.07 18.09
C SER A 129 -3.48 -37.56 17.95
N ASN A 130 -2.47 -37.90 17.14
CA ASN A 130 -2.01 -39.26 16.86
C ASN A 130 -0.75 -39.68 17.64
N SER A 131 -0.31 -38.88 18.62
CA SER A 131 0.70 -39.28 19.61
C SER A 131 0.09 -39.61 20.98
N SER A 132 -0.93 -40.48 21.04
CA SER A 132 -1.26 -41.23 22.24
C SER A 132 -0.64 -42.62 22.13
N THR A 133 0.66 -42.68 22.42
CA THR A 133 1.40 -43.92 22.64
C THR A 133 0.68 -44.76 23.68
N SER A 134 0.18 -45.91 23.23
CA SER A 134 -0.21 -47.07 24.01
C SER A 134 0.85 -47.38 25.08
N SER A 135 0.48 -47.25 26.34
CA SER A 135 1.21 -47.87 27.45
C SER A 135 0.27 -48.82 28.18
N ASP A 136 0.27 -50.07 27.72
CA ASP A 136 -0.20 -51.23 28.45
C ASP A 136 0.48 -51.29 29.82
N LYS A 137 -0.30 -51.15 30.89
CA LYS A 137 0.06 -51.61 32.23
C LYS A 137 -1.14 -52.33 32.85
N LYS A 138 -1.31 -53.60 32.51
CA LYS A 138 -1.99 -54.54 33.40
C LYS A 138 -0.95 -55.14 34.34
N LYS A 139 -0.92 -54.65 35.59
CA LYS A 139 -0.44 -55.45 36.73
C LYS A 139 -1.64 -56.20 37.27
N GLU A 140 -1.59 -57.52 37.19
CA GLU A 140 -2.50 -58.40 37.91
C GLU A 140 -1.92 -58.62 39.32
N VAL A 141 -2.80 -58.53 40.32
CA VAL A 141 -2.54 -58.77 41.75
C VAL A 141 -3.40 -59.97 42.15
N GLU A 142 -2.98 -60.66 43.23
CA GLU A 142 -3.67 -61.70 44.02
C GLU A 142 -3.48 -63.16 43.53
N GLN A 143 -3.09 -64.17 44.35
CA GLN A 143 -3.01 -64.36 45.82
C GLN A 143 -1.77 -65.18 46.20
#